data_AF-A0A553N8C3-F1
#
_entry.id   AF-A0A553N8C3-F1
#
_cell.length_a   1.000
_cell.length_b   1.000
_cell.length_c   1.000
_cell.angle_alpha   90.00
_cell.angle_beta   90.00
_cell.angle_gamma   90.00
#
_symmetry.space_group_name_H-M   'P 1'
#
loop_
_entity.id
_entity.type
_entity.pdbx_description
1 polymer ?
#
loop_
_entity_poly.entity_id
_entity_poly.type
_entity_poly.pdbx_seq_one_letter_code
_entity_poly.pdbx_strand_id
1 'polypeptide(L)'
;MFRLQAVELRAKIDATRKEQDMRKLAAMVQAGEEEVFLNRPLQTFAFKNDPEGICYDRTDNAFDVILDYWHPWEKAEFADYFDRREKRKADYEEYYKNSIMKKGLKDWEKLPYPAPTNLL
;
A
#
# COMPACT_ATOMS: atom_id res chain seq x y z
N MET A 1 22.46 -20.48 -15.71
CA MET A 1 22.61 -21.26 -14.47
C MET A 1 22.42 -20.32 -13.28
N PHE A 2 21.20 -20.13 -12.78
CA PHE A 2 20.87 -19.08 -11.80
C PHE A 2 21.50 -19.31 -10.41
N ARG A 3 21.46 -20.56 -9.94
CA ARG A 3 21.83 -20.90 -8.55
C ARG A 3 23.29 -20.58 -8.20
N LEU A 4 24.22 -20.83 -9.11
CA LEU A 4 25.65 -20.62 -8.89
C LEU A 4 25.98 -19.12 -8.80
N GLN A 5 25.53 -18.33 -9.77
CA GLN A 5 25.73 -16.88 -9.81
C GLN A 5 25.12 -16.17 -8.59
N ALA A 6 23.92 -16.61 -8.14
CA ALA A 6 23.29 -16.05 -6.95
C ALA A 6 24.09 -16.32 -5.66
N VAL A 7 24.75 -17.48 -5.55
CA VAL A 7 25.60 -17.81 -4.39
C VAL A 7 26.88 -16.99 -4.41
N GLU A 8 27.52 -16.82 -5.57
CA GLU A 8 28.70 -15.96 -5.73
C GLU A 8 28.39 -14.50 -5.37
N LEU A 9 27.28 -13.96 -5.88
CA LEU A 9 26.83 -12.60 -5.55
C LEU A 9 26.58 -12.43 -4.06
N ARG A 10 25.91 -13.39 -3.43
CA ARG A 10 25.67 -13.38 -1.98
C ARG A 10 26.99 -13.41 -1.19
N ALA A 11 27.96 -14.22 -1.60
CA ALA A 11 29.27 -14.27 -0.95
C ALA A 11 30.02 -12.93 -1.04
N LYS A 12 29.91 -12.22 -2.17
CA LYS A 12 30.46 -10.85 -2.31
C LYS A 12 29.83 -9.87 -1.33
N ILE A 13 28.49 -9.88 -1.21
CA ILE A 13 27.76 -9.02 -0.27
C ILE A 13 28.07 -9.38 1.19
N ASP A 14 28.19 -10.68 1.51
CA ASP A 14 28.51 -11.11 2.87
C ASP A 14 29.92 -10.68 3.30
N ALA A 15 30.87 -10.54 2.36
CA ALA A 15 32.22 -10.07 2.64
C ALA A 15 32.27 -8.60 3.08
N THR A 16 31.34 -7.74 2.63
CA THR A 16 31.34 -6.30 2.98
C THR A 16 30.87 -6.03 4.40
N ARG A 17 30.19 -6.98 5.06
CA ARG A 17 29.72 -6.86 6.46
C ARG A 17 30.82 -6.62 7.49
N LYS A 18 32.07 -6.88 7.13
CA LYS A 18 33.24 -6.68 8.01
C LYS A 18 33.68 -5.21 8.09
N GLU A 19 33.33 -4.41 7.09
CA GLU A 19 33.71 -2.99 7.05
C GLU A 19 32.81 -2.15 7.98
N GLN A 20 33.43 -1.31 8.80
CA GLN A 20 32.73 -0.43 9.76
C GLN A 20 32.71 1.04 9.31
N ASP A 21 33.52 1.40 8.32
CA ASP A 21 33.60 2.78 7.83
C ASP A 21 32.41 3.11 6.92
N MET A 22 31.53 3.97 7.42
CA MET A 22 30.32 4.38 6.73
C MET A 22 30.59 5.10 5.39
N ARG A 23 31.72 5.80 5.24
CA ARG A 23 32.05 6.48 3.98
C ARG A 23 32.39 5.48 2.88
N LYS A 24 33.15 4.44 3.24
CA LYS A 24 33.47 3.33 2.33
C LYS A 24 32.22 2.53 1.99
N LEU A 25 31.35 2.27 2.97
CA LEU A 25 30.08 1.59 2.72
C LEU A 25 29.19 2.36 1.75
N ALA A 26 29.05 3.68 1.91
CA ALA A 26 28.29 4.51 0.97
C ALA A 26 28.86 4.44 -0.45
N ALA A 27 30.19 4.54 -0.60
CA ALA A 27 30.85 4.42 -1.90
C ALA A 27 30.66 3.02 -2.53
N MET A 28 30.71 1.95 -1.72
CA MET A 28 30.45 0.58 -2.18
C MET A 28 29.00 0.37 -2.62
N VAL A 29 28.03 0.97 -1.92
CA VAL A 29 26.61 0.92 -2.32
C VAL A 29 26.42 1.62 -3.66
N GLN A 30 26.97 2.83 -3.83
CA GLN A 30 26.89 3.56 -5.09
C GLN A 30 27.51 2.77 -6.25
N ALA A 31 28.71 2.20 -6.06
CA ALA A 31 29.34 1.36 -7.08
C ALA A 31 28.50 0.10 -7.41
N GLY A 32 27.83 -0.49 -6.41
CA GLY A 32 26.93 -1.63 -6.61
C GLY A 32 25.66 -1.25 -7.39
N GLU A 33 25.09 -0.08 -7.13
CA GLU A 33 23.94 0.44 -7.89
C GLU A 33 24.31 0.70 -9.37
N GLU A 34 25.50 1.25 -9.62
CA GLU A 34 26.03 1.45 -10.97
C GLU A 34 26.26 0.10 -11.69
N GLU A 35 26.83 -0.91 -11.01
CA GLU A 35 26.99 -2.26 -11.55
C GLU A 35 25.64 -2.89 -11.93
N VAL A 36 24.62 -2.75 -11.08
CA VAL A 36 23.26 -3.25 -11.34
C VAL A 36 22.64 -2.52 -12.52
N PHE A 37 22.80 -1.20 -12.61
CA PHE A 37 22.24 -0.40 -13.69
C PHE A 37 22.82 -0.79 -15.06
N LEU A 38 24.13 -1.03 -15.15
CA LEU A 38 24.81 -1.42 -16.39
C LEU A 38 24.46 -2.85 -16.83
N ASN A 39 24.26 -3.76 -15.87
CA ASN A 39 24.01 -5.18 -16.15
C ASN A 39 22.53 -5.58 -16.16
N ARG A 40 21.60 -4.63 -15.94
CA ARG A 40 20.17 -4.94 -15.92
C ARG A 40 19.69 -5.43 -17.29
N PRO A 41 18.86 -6.49 -17.35
CA PRO A 41 18.25 -6.90 -18.61
C PRO A 41 17.25 -5.84 -19.10
N LEU A 42 17.09 -5.74 -20.43
CA LEU A 42 16.11 -4.83 -21.04
C LEU A 42 14.67 -5.13 -20.61
N GLN A 43 14.37 -6.41 -20.39
CA GLN A 43 13.08 -6.87 -19.89
C GLN A 43 13.30 -7.62 -18.57
N THR A 44 12.83 -7.03 -17.48
CA THR A 44 12.85 -7.64 -16.15
C THR A 44 11.73 -8.68 -16.02
N PHE A 45 11.96 -9.66 -15.15
CA PHE A 45 10.89 -10.56 -14.75
C PHE A 45 10.00 -9.85 -13.73
N ALA A 46 8.72 -9.67 -14.07
CA ALA A 46 7.69 -9.16 -13.17
C ALA A 46 6.75 -10.31 -12.78
N PHE A 47 6.31 -10.35 -11.51
CA PHE A 47 5.29 -11.31 -11.11
C PHE A 47 3.94 -10.92 -11.73
N LYS A 48 3.06 -11.90 -11.87
CA LYS A 48 1.81 -11.75 -12.64
C LYS A 48 0.95 -10.56 -12.17
N ASN A 49 0.86 -10.34 -10.86
CA ASN A 49 -0.02 -9.34 -10.26
C ASN A 49 0.72 -8.08 -9.79
N ASP A 50 2.03 -8.02 -9.98
CA ASP A 50 2.81 -6.81 -9.69
C ASP A 50 2.45 -5.70 -10.71
N PRO A 51 2.74 -4.42 -10.42
CA PRO A 51 2.42 -3.29 -11.31
C PRO A 51 2.86 -3.44 -12.78
N GLU A 52 3.97 -4.12 -13.03
CA GLU A 52 4.51 -4.39 -14.38
C GLU A 52 4.13 -5.78 -14.92
N GLY A 53 3.28 -6.50 -14.19
CA GLY A 53 2.84 -7.85 -14.48
C GLY A 53 1.74 -7.91 -15.53
N ILE A 54 1.67 -9.04 -16.24
CA ILE A 54 0.68 -9.28 -17.32
C ILE A 54 -0.76 -9.34 -16.80
N CYS A 55 -0.96 -9.61 -15.51
CA CYS A 55 -2.27 -9.64 -14.86
C CYS A 55 -2.51 -8.40 -13.98
N TYR A 56 -1.63 -7.40 -14.01
CA TYR A 56 -1.85 -6.18 -13.27
C TYR A 56 -3.15 -5.52 -13.70
N ASP A 57 -3.99 -5.20 -12.72
CA ASP A 57 -5.30 -4.55 -12.92
C ASP A 57 -6.21 -5.23 -13.94
N ARG A 58 -6.05 -6.55 -14.11
CA ARG A 58 -6.91 -7.34 -15.01
C ARG A 58 -8.37 -7.37 -14.56
N THR A 59 -8.57 -7.36 -13.25
CA THR A 59 -9.90 -7.36 -12.63
C THR A 59 -10.14 -6.01 -11.99
N ASP A 60 -11.09 -5.27 -12.54
CA ASP A 60 -11.53 -4.02 -11.93
C ASP A 60 -12.34 -4.32 -10.65
N ASN A 61 -12.09 -3.54 -9.62
CA ASN A 61 -12.84 -3.59 -8.37
C ASN A 61 -13.79 -2.40 -8.32
N ALA A 62 -15.03 -2.64 -8.76
CA ALA A 62 -16.08 -1.64 -8.67
C ALA A 62 -16.27 -1.16 -7.22
N PHE A 63 -16.43 0.15 -7.04
CA PHE A 63 -16.68 0.72 -5.72
C PHE A 63 -18.05 0.27 -5.18
N ASP A 64 -18.12 -0.08 -3.90
CA ASP A 64 -19.38 -0.54 -3.26
C ASP A 64 -20.51 0.49 -3.35
N VAL A 65 -20.18 1.79 -3.39
CA VAL A 65 -21.16 2.88 -3.51
C VAL A 65 -22.02 2.81 -4.76
N ILE A 66 -21.59 2.09 -5.80
CA ILE A 66 -22.35 1.93 -7.05
C ILE A 66 -23.69 1.22 -6.79
N LEU A 67 -23.72 0.33 -5.80
CA LEU A 67 -24.92 -0.43 -5.42
C LEU A 67 -26.03 0.45 -4.81
N ASP A 68 -25.69 1.64 -4.31
CA ASP A 68 -26.70 2.59 -3.80
C ASP A 68 -27.54 3.19 -4.93
N TYR A 69 -26.98 3.31 -6.14
CA TYR A 69 -27.64 3.91 -7.30
C TYR A 69 -28.55 2.96 -8.08
N TRP A 70 -28.55 1.66 -7.74
CA TRP A 70 -29.39 0.67 -8.42
C TRP A 70 -30.88 0.98 -8.27
N HIS A 71 -31.66 0.65 -9.31
CA HIS A 71 -33.10 0.84 -9.27
C HIS A 71 -33.71 -0.10 -8.20
N PRO A 72 -34.74 0.31 -7.44
CA PRO A 72 -35.32 -0.52 -6.38
C PRO A 72 -35.75 -1.91 -6.83
N TRP A 73 -36.18 -2.05 -8.09
CA TRP A 73 -36.53 -3.34 -8.68
C TRP A 73 -35.34 -4.30 -8.79
N GLU A 74 -34.14 -3.80 -9.11
CA GLU A 74 -32.91 -4.58 -9.19
C GLU A 74 -32.43 -4.99 -7.78
N LYS A 75 -32.68 -4.12 -6.79
CA LYS A 75 -32.37 -4.43 -5.38
C LYS A 75 -33.30 -5.49 -4.79
N ALA A 76 -34.55 -5.53 -5.25
CA ALA A 76 -35.57 -6.45 -4.74
C ALA A 76 -35.21 -7.92 -4.93
N GLU A 77 -34.49 -8.25 -6.01
CA GLU A 77 -33.99 -9.61 -6.26
C GLU A 77 -32.96 -10.06 -5.21
N PHE A 78 -32.20 -9.11 -4.64
CA PHE A 78 -31.11 -9.36 -3.68
C PHE A 78 -31.43 -8.82 -2.28
N ALA A 79 -32.68 -8.95 -1.83
CA ALA A 79 -33.17 -8.39 -0.56
C ALA A 79 -32.27 -8.77 0.65
N ASP A 80 -31.91 -10.06 0.79
CA ASP A 80 -31.05 -10.55 1.89
C ASP A 80 -29.64 -9.92 1.90
N TYR A 81 -29.13 -9.51 0.75
CA TYR A 81 -27.84 -8.82 0.66
C TYR A 81 -27.98 -7.35 1.08
N PHE A 82 -28.99 -6.65 0.56
CA PHE A 82 -29.22 -5.24 0.87
C PHE A 82 -29.59 -5.03 2.34
N ASP A 83 -30.36 -5.93 2.97
CA ASP A 83 -30.69 -5.85 4.40
C ASP A 83 -29.43 -5.96 5.28
N ARG A 84 -28.47 -6.81 4.90
CA ARG A 84 -27.18 -6.93 5.60
C ARG A 84 -26.28 -5.72 5.33
N ARG A 85 -26.33 -5.17 4.12
CA ARG A 85 -25.55 -3.99 3.74
C ARG A 85 -26.00 -2.73 4.49
N GLU A 86 -27.30 -2.50 4.64
CA GLU A 86 -27.81 -1.35 5.39
C GLU A 86 -27.44 -1.42 6.88
N LYS A 87 -27.45 -2.61 7.49
CA LYS A 87 -26.90 -2.81 8.85
C LYS A 87 -25.43 -2.38 8.94
N ARG A 88 -24.60 -2.81 7.98
CA ARG A 88 -23.17 -2.46 7.94
C ARG A 88 -22.95 -0.94 7.74
N LYS A 89 -23.80 -0.28 6.95
CA LYS A 89 -23.75 1.17 6.77
C LYS A 89 -24.03 1.91 8.08
N ALA A 90 -25.03 1.45 8.85
CA ALA A 90 -25.32 2.00 10.17
C ALA A 90 -24.15 1.82 11.15
N ASP A 91 -23.53 0.62 11.17
CA ASP A 91 -22.34 0.35 12.00
C ASP A 91 -21.17 1.28 11.64
N TYR A 92 -21.03 1.65 10.36
CA TYR A 92 -19.99 2.56 9.91
C TYR A 92 -20.17 3.98 10.43
N GLU A 93 -21.41 4.48 10.53
CA GLU A 93 -21.67 5.80 11.12
C GLU A 93 -21.26 5.86 12.59
N GLU A 94 -21.54 4.80 13.35
CA GLU A 94 -21.10 4.66 14.74
C GLU A 94 -19.57 4.56 14.83
N TYR A 95 -18.96 3.73 13.99
CA TYR A 95 -17.50 3.60 13.90
C TYR A 95 -16.83 4.94 13.55
N TYR A 96 -17.38 5.70 12.60
CA TYR A 96 -16.85 7.00 12.18
C TYR A 96 -16.83 8.00 13.33
N LYS A 97 -17.96 8.14 14.04
CA LYS A 97 -18.08 8.99 15.24
C LYS A 97 -17.05 8.62 16.31
N ASN A 98 -16.80 7.33 16.49
CA ASN A 98 -15.89 6.82 17.51
C ASN A 98 -14.40 6.88 17.12
N SER A 99 -14.06 6.75 15.84
CA SER A 99 -12.68 6.60 15.36
C SER A 99 -12.01 7.92 14.96
N ILE A 100 -12.68 8.77 14.18
CA ILE A 100 -12.07 10.00 13.65
C ILE A 100 -11.96 11.07 14.74
N MET A 101 -13.00 11.23 15.56
CA MET A 101 -13.00 12.15 16.71
C MET A 101 -11.93 11.79 17.75
N LYS A 102 -11.43 10.55 17.80
CA LYS A 102 -10.40 10.16 18.78
C LYS A 102 -8.97 10.19 18.24
N LYS A 103 -8.78 9.97 16.93
CA LYS A 103 -7.46 10.05 16.28
C LYS A 103 -7.10 11.46 15.83
N GLY A 104 -8.05 12.25 15.32
CA GLY A 104 -7.79 13.62 14.85
C GLY A 104 -7.79 14.68 15.95
N LEU A 105 -8.56 14.47 17.04
CA LEU A 105 -8.66 15.42 18.14
C LEU A 105 -7.46 15.35 19.11
N LYS A 106 -6.74 14.22 19.13
CA LYS A 106 -5.61 13.97 20.05
C LYS A 106 -4.41 14.90 19.85
N ASP A 107 -4.35 15.52 18.68
CA ASP A 107 -3.27 16.42 18.28
C ASP A 107 -3.73 17.89 18.19
N TRP A 108 -5.04 18.17 18.19
CA TRP A 108 -5.58 19.53 18.01
C TRP A 108 -5.37 20.44 19.23
N GLU A 109 -5.46 19.87 20.43
CA GLU A 109 -5.19 20.57 21.70
C GLU A 109 -3.70 20.84 21.93
N LYS A 110 -2.81 20.15 21.19
CA LYS A 110 -1.35 20.26 21.31
C LYS A 110 -0.73 21.18 20.26
N LEU A 111 -1.52 21.68 19.31
CA LEU A 111 -1.06 22.66 18.35
C LEU A 111 -0.86 24.01 19.05
N PRO A 112 0.17 24.79 18.68
CA PRO A 112 0.37 26.13 19.22
C PRO A 112 -0.80 27.09 18.92
N TYR A 113 -1.68 26.72 17.98
CA TYR A 113 -2.89 27.44 17.62
C TYR A 113 -4.06 26.46 17.40
N PRO A 114 -4.88 26.16 18.42
CA PRO A 114 -6.06 25.33 18.24
C PRO A 114 -7.13 26.05 17.41
N ALA A 115 -7.90 25.32 16.60
CA ALA A 115 -9.00 25.94 15.82
C ALA A 115 -10.10 26.50 16.75
N PRO A 116 -10.72 27.63 16.40
CA PRO A 116 -11.75 28.25 17.21
C PRO A 116 -12.96 27.31 17.34
N THR A 117 -13.38 27.08 18.59
CA THR A 117 -14.40 26.11 19.00
C THR A 117 -15.84 26.43 18.58
N ASN A 118 -16.08 27.51 17.83
CA ASN A 118 -17.41 28.00 17.48
C ASN A 118 -17.67 27.93 15.96
N LEU A 119 -17.51 26.74 15.37
CA LEU A 119 -17.92 26.47 13.98
C LEU A 119 -18.93 25.31 13.93
N LEU A 120 -19.95 25.41 14.78
CA LEU A 120 -21.26 24.77 14.61
C LEU A 120 -22.34 25.84 14.71
#